data_AF-A0AAD8N004-F1
#
_entry.id   AF-A0AAD8N004-F1
#
_cell.length_a   1.000
_cell.length_b   1.000
_cell.length_c   1.000
_cell.angle_alpha   90.00
_cell.angle_beta   90.00
_cell.angle_gamma   90.00
#
_symmetry.space_group_name_H-M   'P 1'
#
loop_
_entity.id
_entity.type
_entity.pdbx_description
1 polymer ?
#
loop_
_entity_poly.entity_id
_entity_poly.type
_entity_poly.pdbx_seq_one_letter_code
_entity_poly.pdbx_strand_id
1 'polypeptide(L)'
;MRLLTHNMLSSTIKGVTNGFPLKIEPQKIIERPVEFNPIFLKNMFAKLEWKPLVEASKTMGYFELPEDVSDLSVLESDEFLHKFHHALLEIHLEEGVLVCPETGRKFPVQKGIPNMMLHEDENNLRLQDDVHGASSFPKALDDIKYSKLCNPSGTVVHFYMSIASP
;
A
#
# COMPACT_ATOMS: atom_id res chain seq x y z
N MET A 1 -4.50 -16.46 -1.68
CA MET A 1 -4.73 -15.52 -0.56
C MET A 1 -6.11 -14.92 -0.71
N ARG A 2 -6.98 -15.08 0.30
CA ARG A 2 -8.33 -14.50 0.31
C ARG A 2 -8.28 -12.98 0.51
N LEU A 3 -9.29 -12.26 0.03
CA LEU A 3 -9.42 -10.83 0.31
C LEU A 3 -9.66 -10.54 1.80
N LEU A 4 -10.24 -11.49 2.55
CA LEU A 4 -10.27 -11.43 4.03
C LEU A 4 -8.87 -11.25 4.62
N THR A 5 -7.88 -12.01 4.15
CA THR A 5 -6.50 -11.92 4.64
C THR A 5 -5.90 -10.58 4.26
N HIS A 6 -6.09 -10.13 3.01
CA HIS A 6 -5.62 -8.82 2.55
C HIS A 6 -6.14 -7.67 3.42
N ASN A 7 -7.43 -7.68 3.77
CA ASN A 7 -8.06 -6.63 4.57
C ASN A 7 -7.53 -6.57 6.03
N MET A 8 -6.82 -7.61 6.47
CA MET A 8 -6.20 -7.71 7.80
C MET A 8 -4.67 -7.50 7.76
N LEU A 9 -4.09 -7.26 6.58
CA LEU A 9 -2.64 -7.09 6.39
C LEU A 9 -2.27 -5.63 6.17
N SER A 10 -1.31 -5.17 6.98
CA SER A 10 -0.66 -3.86 6.85
C SER A 10 0.84 -4.03 6.66
N SER A 11 1.51 -3.02 6.09
CA SER A 11 2.97 -2.99 5.99
C SER A 11 3.63 -3.12 7.36
N THR A 12 4.59 -4.03 7.50
CA THR A 12 5.32 -4.34 8.73
C THR A 12 6.62 -3.54 8.89
N ILE A 13 6.95 -2.69 7.92
CA ILE A 13 8.18 -1.88 7.91
C ILE A 13 8.16 -0.89 9.06
N LYS A 14 9.25 -0.83 9.82
CA LYS A 14 9.36 0.09 10.96
C LYS A 14 9.28 1.54 10.48
N GLY A 15 8.47 2.32 11.19
CA GLY A 15 8.35 3.75 10.94
C GLY A 15 7.33 4.14 9.89
N VAL A 16 6.71 3.18 9.21
CA VAL A 16 5.54 3.42 8.37
C VAL A 16 4.35 3.84 9.24
N THR A 17 3.68 4.90 8.81
CA THR A 17 2.47 5.44 9.48
C THR A 17 1.20 5.14 8.68
N ASN A 18 1.33 5.07 7.36
CA ASN A 18 0.28 4.72 6.42
C ASN A 18 0.63 3.40 5.73
N GLY A 19 0.42 2.30 6.47
CA GLY A 19 0.76 0.94 6.00
C GLY A 19 -0.38 0.18 5.35
N PHE A 20 -1.57 0.78 5.25
CA PHE A 20 -2.81 0.10 4.88
C PHE A 20 -3.72 1.02 4.04
N PRO A 21 -4.43 0.49 3.01
CA PRO A 21 -4.33 -0.88 2.52
C PRO A 21 -3.10 -1.11 1.64
N LEU A 22 -2.59 -2.34 1.62
CA LEU A 22 -1.56 -2.73 0.67
C LEU A 22 -2.17 -2.80 -0.73
N LYS A 23 -1.57 -2.15 -1.73
CA LYS A 23 -2.07 -2.20 -3.11
C LYS A 23 -1.82 -3.58 -3.71
N ILE A 24 -2.80 -4.14 -4.42
CA ILE A 24 -2.66 -5.45 -5.07
C ILE A 24 -2.19 -5.23 -6.51
N GLU A 25 -1.11 -5.90 -6.91
CA GLU A 25 -0.72 -6.09 -8.31
C GLU A 25 -0.92 -7.57 -8.65
N PRO A 26 -2.09 -7.96 -9.19
CA PRO A 26 -2.40 -9.36 -9.40
C PRO A 26 -1.69 -9.90 -10.64
N GLN A 27 -1.16 -11.13 -10.55
CA GLN A 27 -0.61 -11.87 -11.68
C GLN A 27 -1.47 -13.09 -12.02
N LYS A 28 -1.95 -13.80 -11.00
CA LYS A 28 -2.84 -14.95 -11.15
C LYS A 28 -3.91 -14.92 -10.06
N ILE A 29 -5.16 -14.92 -10.52
CA ILE A 29 -6.35 -14.95 -9.68
C ILE A 29 -7.03 -16.29 -9.92
N ILE A 30 -7.54 -16.90 -8.86
CA ILE A 30 -8.32 -18.12 -8.94
C ILE A 30 -9.54 -18.01 -8.03
N GLU A 31 -10.58 -18.74 -8.38
CA GLU A 31 -11.76 -18.91 -7.54
C GLU A 31 -11.72 -20.27 -6.85
N ARG A 32 -12.06 -20.29 -5.56
CA ARG A 32 -12.20 -21.53 -4.78
C ARG A 32 -13.49 -21.45 -3.96
N PRO A 33 -14.48 -22.32 -4.22
CA PRO A 33 -15.76 -22.28 -3.50
C PRO A 33 -15.54 -22.54 -2.01
N VAL A 34 -16.33 -21.85 -1.19
CA VAL A 34 -16.31 -22.00 0.28
C VAL A 34 -17.76 -22.14 0.76
N GLU A 35 -17.98 -22.95 1.79
CA GLU A 35 -19.30 -23.08 2.41
C GLU A 35 -19.84 -21.72 2.85
N PHE A 36 -21.06 -21.40 2.40
CA PHE A 36 -21.72 -20.15 2.74
C PHE A 36 -22.16 -20.15 4.20
N ASN A 37 -21.72 -19.14 4.95
CA ASN A 37 -22.09 -18.97 6.36
C ASN A 37 -22.49 -17.51 6.64
N PRO A 38 -23.79 -17.18 6.65
CA PRO A 38 -24.25 -15.80 6.81
C PRO A 38 -23.91 -15.22 8.18
N ILE A 39 -23.91 -16.05 9.24
CA ILE A 39 -23.57 -15.63 10.61
C ILE A 39 -22.11 -15.18 10.68
N PHE A 40 -21.21 -15.93 10.04
CA PHE A 40 -19.80 -15.56 9.93
C PHE A 40 -19.61 -14.23 9.20
N LEU A 41 -20.30 -14.03 8.07
CA LEU A 41 -20.19 -12.80 7.27
C LEU A 41 -20.65 -11.57 8.05
N LYS A 42 -21.81 -11.64 8.72
CA LYS A 42 -22.32 -10.55 9.58
C LYS A 42 -21.33 -10.18 10.69
N ASN A 43 -20.75 -11.19 11.35
CA ASN A 43 -19.75 -10.97 12.40
C ASN A 43 -18.42 -10.41 11.86
N MET A 44 -18.05 -10.81 10.64
CA MET A 44 -16.81 -10.34 10.02
C MET A 44 -16.94 -8.92 9.48
N PHE A 45 -18.13 -8.54 9.00
CA PHE A 45 -18.39 -7.20 8.47
C PHE A 45 -17.97 -6.09 9.44
N ALA A 46 -18.24 -6.26 10.74
CA ALA A 46 -17.87 -5.30 11.79
C ALA A 46 -16.35 -5.14 12.03
N LYS A 47 -15.52 -6.03 11.47
CA LYS A 47 -14.06 -6.04 11.63
C LYS A 47 -13.32 -5.64 10.36
N LEU A 48 -14.03 -5.46 9.25
CA LEU A 48 -13.46 -5.19 7.94
C LEU A 48 -13.49 -3.71 7.64
N GLU A 49 -12.47 -3.26 6.91
CA GLU A 49 -12.46 -1.97 6.26
C GLU A 49 -13.13 -2.13 4.89
N TRP A 50 -14.37 -1.62 4.76
CA TRP A 50 -15.20 -1.84 3.57
C TRP A 50 -14.58 -1.28 2.28
N LYS A 51 -14.13 -0.01 2.31
CA LYS A 51 -13.57 0.65 1.12
C LYS A 51 -12.35 -0.10 0.55
N PRO A 52 -11.34 -0.48 1.35
CA PRO A 52 -10.26 -1.34 0.89
C PRO A 52 -10.69 -2.69 0.33
N LEU A 53 -11.73 -3.31 0.89
CA LEU A 53 -12.26 -4.57 0.34
C LEU A 53 -12.85 -4.36 -1.05
N VAL A 54 -13.64 -3.30 -1.25
CA VAL A 54 -14.23 -2.97 -2.56
C VAL A 54 -13.13 -2.66 -3.58
N GLU A 55 -12.12 -1.88 -3.22
CA GLU A 55 -10.99 -1.57 -4.11
C GLU A 55 -10.19 -2.82 -4.47
N ALA A 56 -9.90 -3.68 -3.49
CA ALA A 56 -9.22 -4.95 -3.70
C ALA A 56 -10.03 -5.89 -4.59
N SER A 57 -11.34 -5.97 -4.36
CA SER A 57 -12.29 -6.73 -5.18
C SER A 57 -12.27 -6.28 -6.64
N LYS A 58 -12.38 -4.97 -6.89
CA LYS A 58 -12.30 -4.39 -8.25
C LYS A 58 -10.96 -4.71 -8.91
N THR A 59 -9.86 -4.58 -8.16
CA THR A 59 -8.50 -4.92 -8.63
C THR A 59 -8.39 -6.40 -9.01
N MET A 60 -9.11 -7.27 -8.28
CA MET A 60 -9.16 -8.70 -8.54
C MET A 60 -10.18 -9.10 -9.62
N GLY A 61 -10.81 -8.13 -10.30
CA GLY A 61 -11.75 -8.38 -11.39
C GLY A 61 -13.20 -8.61 -10.98
N TYR A 62 -13.57 -8.35 -9.71
CA TYR A 62 -14.95 -8.50 -9.22
C TYR A 62 -15.55 -7.15 -8.80
N PHE A 63 -16.64 -6.76 -9.47
CA PHE A 63 -17.21 -5.41 -9.42
C PHE A 63 -18.63 -5.34 -8.82
N GLU A 64 -19.15 -6.45 -8.30
CA GLU A 64 -20.53 -6.55 -7.81
C GLU A 64 -20.73 -5.99 -6.39
N LEU A 65 -19.66 -5.61 -5.70
CA LEU A 65 -19.76 -4.99 -4.38
C LEU A 65 -20.19 -3.52 -4.49
N PRO A 66 -21.14 -3.05 -3.66
CA PRO A 66 -21.52 -1.65 -3.62
C PRO A 66 -20.36 -0.78 -3.09
N GLU A 67 -20.30 0.46 -3.56
CA GLU A 67 -19.21 1.39 -3.20
C GLU A 67 -19.23 1.80 -1.73
N ASP A 68 -20.42 1.89 -1.14
CA ASP A 68 -20.62 2.21 0.26
C ASP A 68 -21.77 1.40 0.84
N VAL A 69 -21.70 1.14 2.15
CA VAL A 69 -22.72 0.44 2.92
C VAL A 69 -23.03 1.30 4.15
N SER A 70 -23.92 2.27 3.96
CA SER A 70 -24.32 3.22 4.99
C SER A 70 -25.42 2.69 5.91
N ASP A 71 -26.25 1.77 5.40
CA ASP A 71 -27.30 1.10 6.17
C ASP A 71 -26.93 -0.37 6.40
N LEU A 72 -26.82 -0.76 7.68
CA LEU A 72 -26.51 -2.14 8.08
C LEU A 72 -27.66 -3.12 7.78
N SER A 73 -28.86 -2.64 7.45
CA SER A 73 -29.98 -3.50 7.03
C SER A 73 -29.66 -4.34 5.79
N VAL A 74 -28.71 -3.91 4.95
CA VAL A 74 -28.27 -4.69 3.77
C VAL A 74 -27.68 -6.05 4.15
N LEU A 75 -27.21 -6.22 5.40
CA LEU A 75 -26.71 -7.49 5.89
C LEU A 75 -27.81 -8.54 6.06
N GLU A 76 -29.09 -8.15 6.02
CA GLU A 76 -30.22 -9.07 5.99
C GLU A 76 -30.59 -9.52 4.58
N SER A 77 -29.97 -8.94 3.54
CA SER A 77 -30.18 -9.35 2.15
C SER A 77 -29.28 -10.55 1.79
N ASP A 78 -29.89 -11.68 1.47
CA ASP A 78 -29.18 -12.88 1.00
C ASP A 78 -28.36 -12.59 -0.27
N GLU A 79 -28.88 -11.76 -1.18
CA GLU A 79 -28.16 -11.38 -2.40
C GLU A 79 -26.85 -10.64 -2.06
N PHE A 80 -26.93 -9.68 -1.13
CA PHE A 80 -25.74 -8.96 -0.68
C PHE A 80 -24.75 -9.90 0.01
N LEU A 81 -25.23 -10.78 0.90
CA LEU A 81 -24.37 -11.73 1.60
C LEU A 81 -23.68 -12.69 0.64
N HIS A 82 -24.34 -13.15 -0.43
CA HIS A 82 -23.71 -13.98 -1.45
C HIS A 82 -22.61 -13.23 -2.22
N LYS A 83 -22.86 -11.98 -2.63
CA LYS A 83 -21.85 -11.14 -3.30
C LYS A 83 -20.65 -10.85 -2.38
N PHE A 84 -20.93 -10.57 -1.11
CA PHE A 84 -19.93 -10.33 -0.08
C PHE A 84 -19.11 -11.59 0.22
N HIS A 85 -19.76 -12.74 0.36
CA HIS A 85 -19.12 -14.06 0.53
C HIS A 85 -18.13 -14.35 -0.58
N HIS A 86 -18.59 -14.20 -1.83
CA HIS A 86 -17.79 -14.47 -3.02
C HIS A 86 -16.51 -13.63 -3.02
N ALA A 87 -16.65 -12.31 -2.89
CA ALA A 87 -15.50 -11.41 -2.85
C ALA A 87 -14.54 -11.74 -1.69
N LEU A 88 -15.08 -11.94 -0.49
CA LEU A 88 -14.28 -12.06 0.72
C LEU A 88 -13.52 -13.39 0.82
N LEU A 89 -14.14 -14.50 0.39
CA LEU A 89 -13.68 -15.86 0.68
C LEU A 89 -13.35 -16.72 -0.55
N GLU A 90 -14.01 -16.46 -1.68
CA GLU A 90 -13.93 -17.32 -2.87
C GLU A 90 -12.96 -16.81 -3.91
N ILE A 91 -12.69 -15.51 -3.95
CA ILE A 91 -11.65 -14.91 -4.80
C ILE A 91 -10.29 -14.98 -4.11
N HIS A 92 -9.31 -15.59 -4.78
CA HIS A 92 -7.96 -15.78 -4.25
C HIS A 92 -6.92 -15.19 -5.19
N LEU A 93 -6.03 -14.38 -4.63
CA LEU A 93 -4.76 -14.05 -5.26
C LEU A 93 -3.83 -15.26 -5.12
N GLU A 94 -3.59 -15.98 -6.22
CA GLU A 94 -2.70 -17.14 -6.27
C GLU A 94 -1.24 -16.70 -6.47
N GLU A 95 -1.00 -15.76 -7.39
CA GLU A 95 0.30 -15.15 -7.66
C GLU A 95 0.15 -13.64 -7.85
N GLY A 96 1.07 -12.86 -7.31
CA GLY A 96 1.07 -11.40 -7.47
C GLY A 96 1.93 -10.71 -6.41
N VAL A 97 1.68 -9.43 -6.20
CA VAL A 97 2.43 -8.61 -5.24
C VAL A 97 1.49 -7.72 -4.44
N LEU A 98 1.78 -7.55 -3.15
CA LEU A 98 1.19 -6.52 -2.29
C LEU A 98 2.18 -5.36 -2.14
N VAL A 99 1.77 -4.13 -2.40
CA VAL A 99 2.67 -2.96 -2.39
C VAL A 99 2.31 -2.05 -1.23
N CYS A 100 3.29 -1.73 -0.39
CA CYS A 100 3.12 -0.75 0.68
C CYS A 100 2.80 0.63 0.07
N PRO A 101 1.72 1.30 0.50
CA PRO A 101 1.31 2.56 -0.10
C PRO A 101 2.26 3.72 0.25
N GLU A 102 2.99 3.64 1.38
CA GLU A 102 3.94 4.67 1.81
C GLU A 102 5.34 4.46 1.23
N THR A 103 5.89 3.24 1.32
CA THR A 103 7.30 2.97 0.95
C THR A 103 7.46 2.38 -0.46
N GLY A 104 6.39 1.90 -1.06
CA GLY A 104 6.46 1.16 -2.33
C GLY A 104 7.04 -0.26 -2.20
N ARG A 105 7.36 -0.74 -0.99
CA ARG A 105 7.88 -2.10 -0.80
C ARG A 105 6.89 -3.15 -1.28
N LYS A 106 7.41 -4.13 -2.04
CA LYS A 106 6.66 -5.19 -2.72
C LYS A 106 6.72 -6.51 -1.95
N PHE A 107 5.64 -6.95 -1.34
CA PHE A 107 5.53 -8.26 -0.68
C PHE A 107 4.97 -9.30 -1.67
N PRO A 108 5.77 -10.27 -2.13
CA PRO A 108 5.30 -11.23 -3.12
C PRO A 108 4.27 -12.20 -2.52
N VAL A 109 3.29 -12.59 -3.34
CA VAL A 109 2.31 -13.63 -3.05
C VAL A 109 2.57 -14.78 -4.01
N GLN A 110 2.84 -15.98 -3.47
CA GLN A 110 3.08 -17.18 -4.27
C GLN A 110 2.27 -18.35 -3.71
N LYS A 111 1.60 -19.10 -4.57
CA LYS A 111 0.70 -20.20 -4.17
C LYS A 111 -0.33 -19.77 -3.13
N GLY A 112 -0.77 -18.52 -3.25
CA GLY A 112 -1.70 -17.89 -2.34
C GLY A 112 -1.18 -17.54 -0.95
N ILE A 113 0.13 -17.61 -0.71
CA ILE A 113 0.78 -17.27 0.56
C ILE A 113 1.53 -15.93 0.41
N PRO A 114 1.13 -14.87 1.13
CA PRO A 114 1.87 -13.61 1.14
C PRO A 114 3.14 -13.73 1.98
N ASN A 115 4.29 -13.31 1.43
CA ASN A 115 5.54 -13.20 2.17
C ASN A 115 5.74 -11.78 2.70
N MET A 116 5.45 -11.59 3.98
CA MET A 116 5.58 -10.32 4.70
C MET A 116 6.91 -10.16 5.45
N MET A 117 7.90 -11.04 5.18
CA MET A 117 9.21 -10.95 5.81
C MET A 117 10.02 -9.77 5.26
N LEU A 118 10.74 -9.11 6.17
CA LEU A 118 11.65 -8.01 5.89
C LEU A 118 13.08 -8.48 6.11
N HIS A 119 14.01 -8.00 5.29
CA HIS A 119 15.43 -8.17 5.56
C HIS A 119 15.88 -7.23 6.70
N GLU A 120 16.97 -7.57 7.39
CA GLU A 120 17.46 -6.80 8.55
C GLU A 120 17.72 -5.32 8.21
N ASP A 121 18.17 -5.04 6.99
CA ASP A 121 18.41 -3.69 6.49
C ASP A 121 17.12 -2.88 6.26
N GLU A 122 16.04 -3.55 5.87
CA GLU A 122 14.72 -2.93 5.61
C GLU A 122 13.97 -2.59 6.90
N ASN A 123 14.34 -3.24 8.01
CA ASN A 123 13.76 -2.99 9.31
C ASN A 123 14.23 -1.66 9.95
N ASN A 124 15.22 -0.97 9.36
CA ASN A 124 15.87 0.20 9.95
C ASN A 124 15.82 1.44 9.04
N LEU A 125 14.82 1.57 8.15
CA LEU A 125 14.61 2.73 7.27
C LEU A 125 14.36 4.09 7.99
N ARG A 126 14.56 4.17 9.31
CA ARG A 126 14.66 5.43 10.08
C ARG A 126 16.10 5.81 10.49
N LEU A 127 17.12 5.03 10.13
CA LEU A 127 18.49 5.23 10.62
C LEU A 127 19.54 5.46 9.51
N GLN A 128 19.15 5.65 8.24
CA GLN A 128 20.11 5.92 7.16
C GLN A 128 20.06 7.34 6.59
N ASP A 129 19.40 8.29 7.28
CA ASP A 129 19.58 9.71 6.96
C ASP A 129 20.65 10.39 7.84
N ASP A 130 21.20 9.72 8.85
CA ASP A 130 22.25 10.28 9.70
C ASP A 130 23.42 9.30 9.91
N VAL A 131 24.62 9.79 9.56
CA VAL A 131 25.98 9.31 9.91
C VAL A 131 26.77 8.53 8.84
N HIS A 132 27.38 9.31 7.94
CA HIS A 132 28.78 9.27 7.48
C HIS A 132 29.43 7.95 7.03
N GLY A 133 29.76 7.87 5.73
CA GLY A 133 30.76 6.94 5.18
C GLY A 133 31.20 7.31 3.77
N ALA A 134 32.19 8.19 3.65
CA ALA A 134 32.87 8.48 2.41
C ALA A 134 33.54 7.23 1.82
N SER A 135 33.34 6.92 0.54
CA SER A 135 34.41 6.47 -0.35
C SER A 135 33.98 6.38 -1.83
N SER A 136 34.76 7.07 -2.67
CA SER A 136 35.04 6.83 -4.10
C SER A 136 33.92 6.93 -5.14
N PHE A 137 33.90 8.01 -5.93
CA PHE A 137 34.27 8.06 -7.38
C PHE A 137 33.87 9.42 -8.03
N PRO A 138 34.45 9.79 -9.20
CA PRO A 138 35.59 10.69 -9.36
C PRO A 138 35.26 12.19 -9.50
N LYS A 139 36.29 13.03 -9.26
CA LYS A 139 36.33 14.46 -9.53
C LYS A 139 36.23 14.75 -11.04
N ALA A 140 35.27 15.59 -11.44
CA ALA A 140 35.45 16.61 -12.48
C ALA A 140 34.14 17.39 -12.67
N LEU A 141 34.06 18.60 -12.09
CA LEU A 141 33.52 19.81 -12.72
C LEU A 141 33.58 20.93 -11.68
N ASP A 142 34.68 21.67 -11.77
CA ASP A 142 34.92 22.91 -11.07
C ASP A 142 33.93 24.00 -11.50
N ASP A 143 33.80 24.98 -10.62
CA ASP A 143 33.31 26.35 -10.85
C ASP A 143 31.81 26.64 -10.74
N ILE A 144 31.29 26.58 -9.50
CA ILE A 144 30.31 27.58 -9.05
C ILE A 144 30.71 28.12 -7.67
N LYS A 145 31.28 29.33 -7.65
CA LYS A 145 31.41 30.13 -6.43
C LYS A 145 30.04 30.68 -6.05
N TYR A 146 29.35 30.05 -5.09
CA TYR A 146 28.26 30.71 -4.38
C TYR A 146 28.82 31.52 -3.20
N SER A 147 28.98 32.82 -3.38
CA SER A 147 29.13 33.75 -2.24
C SER A 147 27.76 34.00 -1.62
N LYS A 148 27.48 33.39 -0.46
CA LYS A 148 26.36 33.80 0.40
C LYS A 148 26.72 35.11 1.10
N LEU A 149 26.06 36.20 0.72
CA LEU A 149 25.97 37.42 1.54
C LEU A 149 24.67 37.35 2.35
N CYS A 150 24.76 37.07 3.65
CA CYS A 150 23.66 37.22 4.59
C CYS A 150 23.75 38.60 5.25
N ASN A 151 22.65 39.37 5.23
CA ASN A 151 22.48 40.55 6.08
C ASN A 151 21.98 40.11 7.49
N PRO A 152 22.24 40.86 8.57
CA PRO A 152 22.12 40.36 9.95
C PRO A 152 20.69 40.20 10.48
N SER A 153 19.66 40.23 9.61
CA SER A 153 18.24 40.07 9.97
C SER A 153 17.55 38.84 9.36
N GLY A 154 18.29 37.94 8.70
CA GLY A 154 17.82 36.57 8.42
C GLY A 154 16.63 36.41 7.45
N THR A 155 16.30 37.40 6.63
CA THR A 155 15.20 37.29 5.64
C THR A 155 15.73 36.87 4.26
N VAL A 156 15.19 35.78 3.69
CA VAL A 156 15.53 35.30 2.34
C VAL A 156 14.84 36.17 1.29
N VAL A 157 15.60 36.76 0.36
CA VAL A 157 15.06 37.56 -0.75
C VAL A 157 14.89 36.65 -1.98
N HIS A 158 13.72 36.71 -2.61
CA HIS A 158 13.28 35.89 -3.74
C HIS A 158 14.33 35.74 -4.87
N PHE A 159 14.44 34.52 -5.41
CA PHE A 159 15.18 34.19 -6.62
C PHE A 159 14.47 34.75 -7.86
N TYR A 160 15.17 35.55 -8.68
CA TYR A 160 14.82 35.73 -10.08
C TYR A 160 15.62 34.71 -10.92
N MET A 161 14.92 33.81 -11.61
CA MET A 161 15.50 33.01 -12.69
C MET A 161 15.71 33.93 -13.90
N SER A 162 16.96 34.09 -14.35
CA SER A 162 17.26 34.52 -15.71
C SER A 162 17.89 33.34 -16.43
N ILE A 163 17.22 32.90 -17.50
CA ILE A 163 17.63 31.78 -18.34
C ILE A 163 18.60 32.36 -19.37
N ALA A 164 19.85 31.92 -19.37
CA ALA A 164 20.78 32.16 -20.47
C ALA A 164 20.84 30.89 -21.32
N SER A 165 20.27 30.96 -22.52
CA SER A 165 20.35 29.95 -23.56
C SER A 165 21.78 29.75 -24.07
N PRO A 166 22.07 28.59 -24.68
CA PRO A 166 22.84 28.50 -25.91
C PRO A 166 21.94 28.70 -27.14
#